data_AF-A0A2V5M675-F1
#
_entry.id   AF-A0A2V5M675-F1
#
_cell.length_a   1.000
_cell.length_b   1.000
_cell.length_c   1.000
_cell.angle_alpha   90.00
_cell.angle_beta   90.00
_cell.angle_gamma   90.00
#
_symmetry.space_group_name_H-M   'P 1'
#
loop_
_entity.id
_entity.type
_entity.pdbx_description
1 polymer ?
#
loop_
_entity_poly.entity_id
_entity_poly.type
_entity_poly.pdbx_seq_one_letter_code
_entity_poly.pdbx_strand_id
1 'polypeptide(L)'
;TKIVAIFVGLGLVIGAIGYPLTAIILKNRQQVKKAAAEINSLVPANETLYAVNPDYQPVFFYLNAPVKYASYIKNLPANTHYFIVQPQNETEATAAQKFAPRRAYPLARIRTHGQREVILFRVGQ
;
A
#
# COMPACT_ATOMS: atom_id res chain seq x y z
N THR A 1 -35.26 37.19 14.91
CA THR A 1 -34.07 36.70 15.65
C THR A 1 -34.01 35.19 15.75
N LYS A 2 -35.08 34.47 16.15
CA LYS A 2 -35.10 32.99 16.26
C LYS A 2 -34.63 32.23 15.00
N ILE A 3 -35.07 32.64 13.82
CA ILE A 3 -34.71 31.98 12.55
C ILE A 3 -33.21 32.15 12.23
N VAL A 4 -32.66 33.36 12.45
CA VAL A 4 -31.22 33.64 12.25
C VAL A 4 -30.37 32.78 13.17
N ALA A 5 -30.76 32.65 14.45
CA ALA A 5 -30.06 31.81 15.41
C ALA A 5 -30.04 30.32 15.01
N ILE A 6 -31.11 29.82 14.39
CA ILE A 6 -31.19 28.43 13.89
C ILE A 6 -30.20 28.23 12.73
N PHE A 7 -30.14 29.14 11.75
CA PHE A 7 -29.21 29.03 10.63
C PHE A 7 -27.74 29.13 11.08
N VAL A 8 -27.44 30.05 12.00
CA VAL A 8 -26.08 30.19 12.56
C VAL A 8 -25.69 28.94 13.35
N GLY A 9 -26.59 28.41 14.17
CA GLY A 9 -26.37 27.17 14.92
C GLY A 9 -26.14 25.98 13.99
N LEU A 10 -26.96 25.83 12.94
CA LEU A 10 -26.83 24.73 11.98
C LEU A 10 -25.51 24.83 11.20
N GLY A 11 -25.12 26.03 10.75
CA GLY A 11 -23.84 26.26 10.08
C GLY A 11 -22.64 25.92 10.95
N LEU A 12 -22.68 26.26 12.24
CA LEU A 12 -21.63 25.90 13.21
C LEU A 12 -21.54 24.39 13.41
N VAL A 13 -22.66 23.68 13.52
CA VAL A 13 -22.66 22.21 13.69
C VAL A 13 -22.11 21.52 12.44
N ILE A 14 -22.53 21.96 11.24
CA ILE A 14 -22.01 21.42 9.98
C ILE A 14 -20.50 21.71 9.84
N GLY A 15 -20.05 22.92 10.18
CA GLY A 15 -18.63 23.27 10.15
C GLY A 15 -17.80 22.45 11.16
N ALA A 16 -18.31 22.30 12.38
CA ALA A 16 -17.62 21.60 13.47
C ALA A 16 -17.47 20.09 13.21
N ILE A 17 -18.41 19.45 12.50
CA ILE A 17 -18.33 18.01 12.17
C ILE A 17 -17.73 17.79 10.78
N GLY A 18 -18.10 18.62 9.80
CA GLY A 18 -17.67 18.47 8.41
C GLY A 18 -16.17 18.73 8.22
N TYR A 19 -15.62 19.74 8.88
CA TYR A 19 -14.19 20.07 8.76
C TYR A 19 -13.26 18.97 9.29
N PRO A 20 -13.41 18.45 10.53
CA PRO A 20 -12.53 17.38 11.00
C PRO A 20 -12.69 16.09 10.20
N LEU A 21 -13.91 15.74 9.76
CA LEU A 21 -14.13 14.53 8.97
C LEU A 21 -13.43 14.61 7.60
N THR A 22 -13.57 15.74 6.90
CA THR A 22 -12.91 15.97 5.61
C THR A 22 -11.38 15.99 5.75
N ALA A 23 -10.86 16.59 6.83
CA ALA A 23 -9.42 16.60 7.12
C ALA A 23 -8.85 15.17 7.32
N ILE A 24 -9.56 14.29 8.03
CA ILE A 24 -9.13 12.90 8.24
C ILE A 24 -9.15 12.13 6.91
N ILE A 25 -10.21 12.26 6.12
CA ILE A 25 -10.33 11.57 4.82
C ILE A 25 -9.21 12.02 3.87
N LEU A 26 -8.92 13.33 3.83
CA LEU A 26 -7.88 13.87 2.97
C LEU A 26 -6.49 13.38 3.40
N LYS A 27 -6.19 13.40 4.70
CA LYS A 27 -4.94 12.87 5.26
C LYS A 27 -4.75 11.40 4.89
N ASN A 28 -5.79 10.58 5.01
CA ASN A 28 -5.76 9.16 4.68
C ASN A 28 -5.50 8.92 3.18
N ARG A 29 -6.20 9.64 2.30
CA ARG A 29 -5.95 9.56 0.84
C ARG A 29 -4.52 9.97 0.49
N GLN A 30 -3.99 10.99 1.17
CA GLN A 30 -2.63 11.45 0.92
C GLN A 30 -1.58 10.43 1.39
N GLN A 31 -1.81 9.73 2.50
CA GLN A 31 -0.94 8.63 2.94
C GLN A 31 -0.91 7.48 1.94
N VAL A 32 -2.07 7.07 1.40
CA VAL A 32 -2.14 6.03 0.37
C VAL A 32 -1.32 6.43 -0.86
N LYS A 33 -1.50 7.66 -1.35
CA LYS A 33 -0.76 8.17 -2.51
C LYS A 33 0.75 8.29 -2.25
N LYS A 34 1.16 8.68 -1.05
CA LYS A 34 2.57 8.74 -0.65
C LYS A 34 3.22 7.35 -0.66
N ALA A 35 2.56 6.36 -0.04
CA ALA A 35 3.04 4.98 -0.05
C ALA A 35 3.13 4.42 -1.48
N ALA A 36 2.15 4.73 -2.33
CA ALA A 36 2.18 4.32 -3.73
C ALA A 36 3.33 4.99 -4.51
N ALA A 37 3.58 6.28 -4.27
CA ALA A 37 4.70 6.99 -4.89
C ALA A 37 6.07 6.41 -4.48
N GLU A 38 6.21 5.98 -3.23
CA GLU A 38 7.41 5.31 -2.73
C GLU A 38 7.61 3.93 -3.37
N ILE A 39 6.54 3.15 -3.58
CA ILE A 39 6.64 1.89 -4.33
C ILE A 39 6.98 2.17 -5.80
N ASN A 40 6.35 3.18 -6.41
CA ASN A 40 6.56 3.54 -7.81
C ASN A 40 7.97 4.10 -8.09
N SER A 41 8.69 4.63 -7.10
CA SER A 41 10.08 5.04 -7.26
C SER A 41 11.06 3.85 -7.23
N LEU A 42 10.64 2.72 -6.66
CA LEU A 42 11.45 1.51 -6.51
C LEU A 42 11.14 0.44 -7.57
N VAL A 43 9.88 0.38 -8.00
CA VAL A 43 9.38 -0.60 -8.98
C VAL A 43 9.15 0.10 -10.32
N PRO A 44 9.90 -0.27 -11.38
CA PRO A 44 9.67 0.25 -12.72
C PRO A 44 8.26 -0.06 -13.23
N ALA A 45 7.64 0.89 -13.94
CA ALA A 45 6.27 0.73 -14.46
C ALA A 45 6.15 -0.39 -15.53
N ASN A 46 7.25 -0.78 -16.17
CA ASN A 46 7.31 -1.87 -17.13
C ASN A 46 7.46 -3.26 -16.49
N GLU A 47 7.69 -3.34 -15.18
CA GLU A 47 7.85 -4.59 -14.45
C GLU A 47 6.54 -5.01 -13.78
N THR A 48 6.33 -6.32 -13.62
CA THR A 48 5.15 -6.83 -12.90
C THR A 48 5.44 -6.94 -11.42
N LEU A 49 4.59 -6.31 -10.61
CA LEU A 49 4.64 -6.41 -9.16
C LEU A 49 3.73 -7.52 -8.67
N TYR A 50 4.30 -8.54 -8.02
CA TYR A 50 3.48 -9.61 -7.45
C TYR A 50 3.16 -9.34 -5.99
N ALA A 51 1.89 -9.28 -5.64
CA ALA A 51 1.46 -9.12 -4.27
C ALA A 51 1.11 -10.51 -3.70
N VAL A 52 1.89 -10.96 -2.71
CA VAL A 52 1.79 -12.31 -2.13
C VAL A 52 1.03 -12.27 -0.82
N ASN A 53 -0.12 -12.94 -0.80
CA ASN A 53 -1.10 -12.89 0.27
C ASN A 53 -1.27 -11.47 0.84
N PRO A 54 -1.47 -10.45 -0.01
CA PRO A 54 -1.64 -9.12 0.50
C PRO A 54 -3.06 -9.04 1.06
N ASP A 55 -3.21 -8.64 2.31
CA ASP A 55 -4.51 -8.16 2.75
C ASP A 55 -4.97 -7.02 1.82
N TYR A 56 -6.26 -6.69 1.88
CA TYR A 56 -6.76 -5.54 1.13
C TYR A 56 -5.95 -4.28 1.43
N GLN A 57 -5.30 -3.75 0.39
CA GLN A 57 -4.49 -2.54 0.47
C GLN A 57 -4.88 -1.54 -0.62
N PRO A 58 -5.42 -0.37 -0.21
CA PRO A 58 -5.78 0.69 -1.15
C PRO A 58 -4.60 1.23 -1.98
N VAL A 59 -3.36 0.96 -1.56
CA VAL A 59 -2.15 1.45 -2.24
C VAL A 59 -2.03 0.90 -3.66
N PHE A 60 -2.49 -0.33 -3.92
CA PHE A 60 -2.35 -0.99 -5.22
C PHE A 60 -3.11 -0.29 -6.34
N PHE A 61 -4.16 0.47 -6.02
CA PHE A 61 -4.91 1.26 -7.01
C PHE A 61 -4.12 2.44 -7.59
N TYR A 62 -3.03 2.86 -6.92
CA TYR A 62 -2.23 4.02 -7.32
C TYR A 62 -0.83 3.63 -7.79
N LEU A 63 -0.60 2.34 -8.04
CA LEU A 63 0.67 1.85 -8.59
C LEU A 63 0.68 1.97 -10.11
N ASN A 64 1.83 2.35 -10.64
CA ASN A 64 2.06 2.44 -12.08
C ASN A 64 2.36 1.06 -12.69
N ALA A 65 3.01 0.20 -11.92
CA ALA A 65 3.35 -1.16 -12.31
C ALA A 65 2.09 -2.07 -12.27
N PRO A 66 1.90 -2.99 -13.23
CA PRO A 66 0.84 -3.98 -13.17
C PRO A 66 1.00 -4.89 -11.95
N VAL A 67 -0.06 -4.97 -11.14
CA VAL A 67 -0.09 -5.79 -9.91
C VAL A 67 -0.76 -7.13 -10.19
N LYS A 68 -0.09 -8.23 -9.84
CA LYS A 68 -0.65 -9.59 -9.88
C LYS A 68 -0.71 -10.20 -8.49
N TYR A 69 -1.82 -10.87 -8.18
CA TYR A 69 -2.02 -11.49 -6.88
C TYR A 69 -1.56 -12.95 -6.88
N ALA A 70 -0.87 -13.36 -5.82
CA ALA A 70 -0.50 -14.74 -5.58
C ALA A 70 -0.77 -15.10 -4.12
N SER A 71 -1.31 -16.30 -3.85
CA SER A 71 -1.58 -16.73 -2.47
C SER A 71 -0.32 -17.10 -1.70
N TYR A 72 0.69 -17.64 -2.39
CA TYR A 72 1.93 -18.13 -1.77
C TYR A 72 3.14 -17.76 -2.62
N ILE A 73 4.29 -17.61 -1.98
CA ILE A 73 5.58 -17.36 -2.64
C ILE A 73 5.89 -18.50 -3.64
N LYS A 74 5.50 -19.72 -3.28
CA LYS A 74 5.57 -20.93 -4.12
C LYS A 74 4.72 -20.88 -5.39
N ASN A 75 3.85 -19.88 -5.57
CA ASN A 75 3.05 -19.70 -6.78
C ASN A 75 3.59 -18.60 -7.71
N LEU A 76 4.63 -17.86 -7.30
CA LEU A 76 5.23 -16.80 -8.12
C LEU A 76 5.97 -17.36 -9.36
N PRO A 77 5.89 -16.75 -10.54
CA PRO A 77 6.70 -17.19 -11.68
C PRO A 77 8.20 -17.13 -11.39
N ALA A 78 9.00 -18.01 -12.00
CA ALA A 78 10.46 -18.00 -11.84
C ALA A 78 11.11 -16.70 -12.35
N ASN A 79 10.46 -16.02 -13.30
CA ASN A 79 10.87 -14.72 -13.83
C ASN A 79 10.32 -13.53 -13.03
N THR A 80 9.97 -13.71 -11.76
CA THR A 80 9.52 -12.62 -10.90
C THR A 80 10.71 -11.76 -10.51
N HIS A 81 10.63 -10.45 -10.72
CA HIS A 81 11.65 -9.50 -10.29
C HIS A 81 11.26 -8.74 -9.02
N TYR A 82 9.98 -8.42 -8.87
CA TYR A 82 9.47 -7.63 -7.74
C TYR A 82 8.25 -8.30 -7.14
N PHE A 83 8.23 -8.41 -5.82
CA PHE A 83 7.05 -8.88 -5.11
C PHE A 83 6.92 -8.20 -3.75
N ILE A 84 5.71 -8.15 -3.22
CA ILE A 84 5.39 -7.58 -1.92
C ILE A 84 4.83 -8.68 -1.02
N VAL A 85 5.28 -8.70 0.23
CA VAL A 85 4.77 -9.57 1.30
C VAL A 85 4.41 -8.77 2.54
N GLN A 86 3.61 -9.38 3.41
CA GLN A 86 3.41 -8.89 4.76
C GLN A 86 4.66 -9.15 5.63
N PRO A 87 4.91 -8.36 6.68
CA PRO A 87 6.05 -8.56 7.59
C PRO A 87 6.12 -9.95 8.21
N GLN A 88 4.97 -10.59 8.44
CA GLN A 88 4.87 -11.94 8.99
C GLN A 88 5.50 -13.01 8.08
N ASN A 89 5.56 -12.74 6.77
CA ASN A 89 6.07 -13.66 5.74
C ASN A 89 7.48 -13.27 5.26
N GLU A 90 8.15 -12.32 5.92
CA GLU A 90 9.49 -11.84 5.55
C GLU A 90 10.54 -12.95 5.59
N THR A 91 10.49 -13.79 6.63
CA THR A 91 11.40 -14.92 6.81
C THR A 91 11.19 -15.99 5.75
N GLU A 92 9.94 -16.30 5.41
CA GLU A 92 9.60 -17.23 4.32
C GLU A 92 10.08 -16.69 2.96
N ALA A 93 9.91 -15.39 2.71
CA ALA A 93 10.34 -14.74 1.48
C ALA A 93 11.86 -14.73 1.30
N THR A 94 12.59 -14.45 2.38
CA THR A 94 14.05 -14.42 2.36
C THR A 94 14.65 -15.83 2.22
N ALA A 95 14.02 -16.83 2.86
CA ALA A 95 14.46 -18.23 2.79
C ALA A 95 13.91 -19.00 1.57
N ALA A 96 13.17 -18.32 0.68
CA ALA A 96 12.51 -18.97 -0.45
C ALA A 96 13.54 -19.52 -1.46
N GLN A 97 13.78 -20.83 -1.42
CA GLN A 97 14.64 -21.54 -2.38
C GLN A 97 14.14 -21.44 -3.82
N LYS A 98 12.88 -21.07 -4.02
CA LYS A 98 12.25 -20.92 -5.33
C LYS A 98 13.00 -19.95 -6.26
N PHE A 99 13.64 -18.94 -5.71
CA PHE A 99 14.38 -17.94 -6.48
C PHE A 99 15.86 -18.29 -6.65
N ALA A 100 16.31 -19.47 -6.21
CA ALA A 100 17.69 -19.89 -6.41
C ALA A 100 18.02 -19.99 -7.92
N PRO A 101 19.17 -19.46 -8.38
CA PRO A 101 20.24 -18.83 -7.60
C PRO A 101 20.03 -17.33 -7.26
N ARG A 102 19.11 -16.63 -7.93
CA ARG A 102 18.87 -15.17 -7.92
C ARG A 102 18.16 -14.64 -6.64
N ARG A 103 18.59 -15.05 -5.45
CA ARG A 103 17.95 -14.85 -4.13
C ARG A 103 17.07 -13.58 -4.00
N ALA A 104 15.96 -13.69 -3.26
CA ALA A 104 15.13 -12.55 -2.91
C ALA A 104 15.73 -11.77 -1.73
N TYR A 105 15.73 -10.45 -1.79
CA TYR A 105 16.13 -9.57 -0.70
C TYR A 105 15.12 -8.44 -0.46
N PRO A 106 14.95 -8.00 0.79
CA PRO A 106 14.09 -6.87 1.11
C PRO A 106 14.71 -5.58 0.57
N LEU A 107 13.93 -4.82 -0.20
CA LEU A 107 14.33 -3.55 -0.78
C LEU A 107 13.86 -2.38 0.09
N ALA A 108 12.62 -2.42 0.55
CA ALA A 108 12.05 -1.36 1.37
C ALA A 108 10.89 -1.87 2.24
N ARG A 109 10.71 -1.24 3.39
CA ARG A 109 9.56 -1.42 4.27
C ARG A 109 8.67 -0.19 4.16
N ILE A 110 7.50 -0.36 3.56
CA ILE A 110 6.58 0.73 3.27
C ILE A 110 5.38 0.63 4.20
N ARG A 111 5.11 1.71 4.93
CA ARG A 111 3.88 1.83 5.72
C ARG A 111 2.72 2.18 4.79
N THR A 112 1.68 1.38 4.86
CA THR A 112 0.47 1.54 4.06
C THR A 112 -0.66 2.12 4.91
N HIS A 113 -1.87 2.15 4.36
CA HIS A 113 -3.03 2.69 5.03
C HIS A 113 -3.39 1.88 6.28
N GLY A 114 -3.59 2.59 7.40
CA GLY A 114 -4.08 2.03 8.66
C GLY A 114 -3.07 1.10 9.35
N GLN A 115 -1.98 1.65 9.90
CA GLN A 115 -0.91 0.97 10.66
C GLN A 115 -0.32 -0.33 10.06
N ARG A 116 -0.72 -0.70 8.84
CA ARG A 116 -0.24 -1.87 8.13
C ARG A 116 1.08 -1.54 7.44
N GLU A 117 1.95 -2.51 7.40
CA GLU A 117 3.25 -2.41 6.76
C GLU A 117 3.35 -3.49 5.69
N VAL A 118 4.06 -3.17 4.61
CA VAL A 118 4.43 -4.14 3.59
C VAL A 118 5.91 -4.07 3.31
N ILE A 119 6.45 -5.20 2.93
CA ILE A 119 7.86 -5.32 2.59
C ILE A 119 7.95 -5.61 1.10
N LEU A 120 8.59 -4.69 0.38
CA LEU A 120 8.93 -4.84 -1.01
C LEU A 120 10.21 -5.66 -1.12
N PHE A 121 10.15 -6.72 -1.90
CA PHE A 121 11.28 -7.57 -2.23
C PHE A 121 11.65 -7.40 -3.70
N ARG A 122 12.95 -7.53 -3.94
CA ARG A 122 13.51 -7.68 -5.27
C ARG A 122 14.19 -9.04 -5.40
N VAL A 123 14.04 -9.65 -6.56
CA VAL A 123 14.66 -10.91 -6.95
C VAL A 123 15.70 -10.57 -8.00
N GLY A 124 16.97 -10.80 -7.69
CA GLY A 124 18.05 -10.50 -8.62
C GLY A 124 19.41 -10.45 -7.96
N GLN A 125 20.32 -11.29 -8.46
CA GLN A 125 21.67 -11.59 -7.95
C GLN A 125 21.67 -12.19 -6.54
#